data_AF-A0A5C7BE50-F1
#
_entry.id   AF-A0A5C7BE50-F1
#
_cell.length_a   1.000
_cell.length_b   1.000
_cell.length_c   1.000
_cell.angle_alpha   90.00
_cell.angle_beta   90.00
_cell.angle_gamma   90.00
#
_symmetry.space_group_name_H-M   'P 1'
#
loop_
_entity.id
_entity.type
_entity.pdbx_description
1 polymer ?
#
loop_
_entity_poly.entity_id
_entity_poly.type
_entity_poly.pdbx_seq_one_letter_code
_entity_poly.pdbx_strand_id
1 'polypeptide(L)'
;MEEYLNDAIPNLKPFNHTLHYDTLFINKDWVLVNDISKKKSTYTFKDDNILEISRKDHTIKTTWSIDIQNIFSIETEDGMITVKVYFKDDDVLVLNHQNKEKFALFINTTNYTQDLETVEDIKLFLKEKYKQKVTNLIYDHEFYYIEKSKEFGPFTVEELSNKVKKEHISAYCFVRDVNAYDYSNRLRIFDLIKEL
;
A
#
# COMPACT_ATOMS: atom_id res chain seq x y z
N MET A 1 9.79 13.95 -16.38
CA MET A 1 10.16 13.59 -14.99
C MET A 1 9.00 12.94 -14.24
N GLU A 2 7.79 13.52 -14.24
CA GLU A 2 6.60 12.84 -13.67
C GLU A 2 6.20 11.58 -14.46
N GLU A 3 6.36 11.57 -15.79
CA GLU A 3 6.11 10.39 -16.64
C GLU A 3 6.98 9.18 -16.23
N TYR A 4 8.29 9.36 -16.06
CA TYR A 4 9.20 8.30 -15.60
C TYR A 4 8.79 7.69 -14.25
N LEU A 5 8.36 8.54 -13.31
CA LEU A 5 7.94 8.08 -11.99
C LEU A 5 6.61 7.31 -12.05
N ASN A 6 5.66 7.76 -12.87
CA ASN A 6 4.37 7.11 -13.07
C ASN A 6 4.49 5.78 -13.83
N ASP A 7 5.44 5.68 -14.76
CA ASP A 7 5.75 4.43 -15.45
C ASP A 7 6.38 3.40 -14.50
N ALA A 8 7.25 3.84 -13.59
CA ALA A 8 7.90 2.96 -12.63
C ALA A 8 6.99 2.55 -11.46
N ILE A 9 6.18 3.49 -10.97
CA ILE A 9 5.28 3.30 -9.83
C ILE A 9 3.93 3.95 -10.16
N PRO A 10 2.95 3.21 -10.68
CA PRO A 10 1.67 3.78 -11.07
C PRO A 10 0.81 4.15 -9.87
N ASN A 11 -0.12 5.09 -10.10
CA ASN A 11 -1.13 5.53 -9.12
C ASN A 11 -0.56 6.14 -7.84
N LEU A 12 0.52 6.93 -7.98
CA LEU A 12 1.04 7.74 -6.89
C LEU A 12 0.13 8.93 -6.58
N LYS A 13 -0.06 9.20 -5.29
CA LYS A 13 -0.78 10.37 -4.78
C LYS A 13 0.23 11.38 -4.23
N PRO A 14 0.16 12.66 -4.62
CA PRO A 14 1.06 13.65 -4.06
C PRO A 14 0.83 13.81 -2.55
N PHE A 15 1.90 14.14 -1.83
CA PHE A 15 1.81 14.46 -0.41
C PHE A 15 0.84 15.63 -0.17
N ASN A 16 0.04 15.51 0.87
CA ASN A 16 -0.87 16.55 1.34
C ASN A 16 -0.64 16.72 2.83
N HIS A 17 -0.18 17.91 3.23
CA HIS A 17 0.14 18.18 4.63
C HIS A 17 -1.05 17.94 5.57
N THR A 18 -2.24 18.42 5.23
CA THR A 18 -3.43 18.29 6.08
C THR A 18 -3.87 16.84 6.27
N LEU A 19 -3.73 15.99 5.24
CA LEU A 19 -4.22 14.62 5.28
C LEU A 19 -3.20 13.62 5.81
N HIS A 20 -1.91 13.82 5.50
CA HIS A 20 -0.89 12.79 5.69
C HIS A 20 0.14 13.12 6.77
N TYR A 21 0.37 14.40 7.10
CA TYR A 21 1.49 14.80 7.96
C TYR A 21 1.45 14.12 9.33
N ASP A 22 0.38 14.35 10.10
CA ASP A 22 0.27 13.84 11.48
C ASP A 22 0.00 12.32 11.54
N THR A 23 -0.75 11.81 10.57
CA THR A 23 -1.32 10.46 10.62
C THR A 23 -0.39 9.42 10.01
N LEU A 24 0.18 9.73 8.85
CA LEU A 24 0.89 8.78 8.00
C LEU A 24 2.38 9.04 7.93
N PHE A 25 2.85 10.27 8.09
CA PHE A 25 4.22 10.65 7.76
C PHE A 25 5.11 10.82 8.99
N ILE A 26 4.69 11.64 9.95
CA ILE A 26 5.52 12.06 11.07
C ILE A 26 5.63 10.98 12.15
N ASN A 27 6.81 10.89 12.76
CA ASN A 27 7.16 9.92 13.80
C ASN A 27 6.89 8.46 13.37
N LYS A 28 7.02 8.18 12.07
CA LYS A 28 6.96 6.83 11.52
C LYS A 28 8.35 6.37 11.10
N ASP A 29 8.59 5.07 11.21
CA ASP A 29 9.83 4.43 10.80
C ASP A 29 9.77 4.05 9.33
N TRP A 30 10.56 4.74 8.52
CA TRP A 30 10.61 4.57 7.07
C TRP A 30 11.88 3.85 6.64
N VAL A 31 11.78 2.59 6.26
CA VAL A 31 12.92 1.80 5.77
C VAL A 31 13.17 2.11 4.30
N LEU A 32 14.40 2.55 3.97
CA LEU A 32 14.81 2.79 2.58
C LEU A 32 15.02 1.48 1.83
N VAL A 33 14.30 1.29 0.73
CA VAL A 33 14.31 0.06 -0.07
C VAL A 33 15.45 0.03 -1.10
N ASN A 34 15.75 1.15 -1.75
CA ASN A 34 16.64 1.20 -2.93
C ASN A 34 18.03 0.56 -2.71
N ASP A 35 18.59 0.71 -1.50
CA ASP A 35 19.93 0.22 -1.15
C ASP A 35 19.91 -0.76 0.03
N ILE A 36 18.76 -1.37 0.34
CA ILE A 36 18.63 -2.28 1.49
C ILE A 36 19.60 -3.47 1.43
N SER A 37 19.92 -3.96 0.22
CA SER A 37 20.89 -5.04 -0.02
C SER A 37 22.32 -4.66 0.37
N LYS A 38 22.63 -3.36 0.43
CA LYS A 38 23.94 -2.84 0.85
C LYS A 38 23.92 -2.39 2.30
N LYS A 39 22.87 -1.65 2.69
CA LYS A 39 22.76 -1.04 4.01
C LYS A 39 21.30 -0.72 4.36
N LYS A 40 20.73 -1.45 5.33
CA LYS A 40 19.48 -1.06 5.98
C LYS A 40 19.65 0.30 6.65
N SER A 41 18.78 1.22 6.31
CA SER A 41 18.68 2.54 6.95
C SER A 41 17.20 2.86 7.16
N THR A 42 16.86 3.22 8.39
CA THR A 42 15.51 3.62 8.79
C THR A 42 15.51 5.13 9.03
N TYR A 43 14.52 5.81 8.48
CA TYR A 43 14.37 7.25 8.50
C TYR A 43 13.12 7.60 9.31
N THR A 44 13.25 8.48 10.29
CA THR A 44 12.15 8.94 11.13
C THR A 44 12.10 10.47 11.07
N PHE A 45 11.10 10.99 10.38
CA PHE A 45 10.85 12.44 10.31
C PHE A 45 10.10 12.89 11.57
N LYS A 46 10.66 13.82 12.33
CA LYS A 46 10.10 14.32 13.60
C LYS A 46 9.55 15.74 13.48
N ASP A 47 8.60 16.09 14.37
CA ASP A 47 7.84 17.34 14.38
C ASP A 47 8.69 18.61 14.54
N ASP A 48 9.93 18.48 15.01
CA ASP A 48 10.89 19.57 15.23
C ASP A 48 11.87 19.76 14.06
N ASN A 49 11.46 19.36 12.85
CA ASN A 49 12.28 19.43 11.64
C ASN A 49 13.56 18.58 11.74
N ILE A 50 13.62 17.63 12.67
CA ILE A 50 14.71 16.66 12.80
C ILE A 50 14.38 15.42 11.97
N LEU A 51 15.35 14.98 11.18
CA LEU A 51 15.35 13.69 10.52
C LEU A 51 16.35 12.80 11.22
N GLU A 52 15.85 11.74 11.85
CA GLU A 52 16.68 10.67 12.42
C GLU A 52 16.90 9.57 11.39
N ILE A 53 18.16 9.23 11.15
CA ILE A 53 18.57 8.16 10.24
C ILE A 53 19.27 7.09 11.07
N SER A 54 18.56 6.02 11.38
CA SER A 54 19.08 4.87 12.11
C SER A 54 19.69 3.85 11.16
N ARG A 55 20.90 3.41 11.47
CA ARG A 55 21.68 2.36 10.80
C ARG A 55 22.12 1.36 11.87
N LYS A 56 22.53 0.14 11.49
CA LYS A 56 22.89 -0.95 12.44
C LYS A 56 23.76 -0.49 13.63
N ASP A 57 24.72 0.42 13.40
CA ASP A 57 25.73 0.76 14.41
C ASP A 57 25.65 2.22 14.91
N HIS A 58 24.80 3.07 14.32
CA HIS A 58 24.73 4.49 14.69
C HIS A 58 23.43 5.15 14.21
N THR A 59 23.06 6.24 14.88
CA THR A 59 21.97 7.12 14.46
C THR A 59 22.54 8.48 14.08
N ILE A 60 22.16 8.98 12.91
CA ILE A 60 22.51 10.32 12.43
C ILE A 60 21.28 11.20 12.63
N LYS A 61 21.50 12.45 13.07
CA LYS A 61 20.47 13.48 13.10
C LYS A 61 20.81 14.55 12.09
N THR A 62 19.87 14.85 11.22
CA THR A 62 19.95 15.91 10.23
C THR A 62 18.67 16.71 10.23
N THR A 63 18.58 17.74 9.39
CA THR A 63 17.41 18.59 9.29
C THR A 63 16.59 18.29 8.05
N TRP A 64 15.28 18.51 8.15
CA TRP A 64 14.38 18.51 7.01
C TRP A 64 13.34 19.62 7.15
N SER A 65 12.77 20.06 6.04
CA SER A 65 11.66 21.02 6.03
C SER A 65 10.76 20.76 4.85
N ILE A 66 9.52 21.25 4.94
CA ILE A 66 8.54 21.21 3.87
C ILE A 66 8.01 22.62 3.65
N ASP A 67 7.89 23.04 2.40
CA ASP A 67 7.31 24.33 2.04
C ASP A 67 5.79 24.24 1.79
N ILE A 68 5.18 25.39 1.49
CA ILE A 68 3.75 25.49 1.18
C ILE A 68 3.34 24.74 -0.10
N GLN A 69 4.29 24.38 -0.96
CA GLN A 69 4.09 23.60 -2.18
C GLN A 69 4.30 22.10 -1.94
N ASN A 70 4.47 21.68 -0.68
CA ASN A 70 4.81 20.31 -0.29
C ASN A 70 6.14 19.82 -0.88
N ILE A 71 7.08 20.72 -1.15
CA ILE A 71 8.43 20.38 -1.56
C ILE A 71 9.27 20.24 -0.30
N PHE A 72 9.94 19.09 -0.18
CA PHE A 72 10.77 18.78 0.97
C PHE A 72 12.21 19.15 0.68
N SER A 73 12.84 19.82 1.64
CA SER A 73 14.29 20.05 1.65
C SER A 73 14.90 19.18 2.75
N ILE A 74 15.87 18.35 2.40
CA ILE A 74 16.52 17.41 3.32
C ILE A 74 18.01 17.66 3.28
N GLU A 75 18.61 17.85 4.45
CA GLU A 75 20.05 18.01 4.60
C GLU A 75 20.73 16.63 4.59
N THR A 76 21.62 16.42 3.61
CA THR A 76 22.40 15.18 3.45
C THR A 76 23.89 15.46 3.58
N GLU A 77 24.71 14.40 3.66
CA GLU A 77 26.17 14.52 3.69
C GLU A 77 26.73 15.29 2.46
N ASP A 78 26.05 15.17 1.31
CA ASP A 78 26.42 15.84 0.05
C ASP A 78 25.81 17.25 -0.09
N GLY A 79 25.09 17.74 0.93
CA GLY A 79 24.38 19.02 0.95
C GLY A 79 22.86 18.90 0.94
N MET A 80 22.19 20.05 0.81
CA MET A 80 20.73 20.13 0.79
C MET A 80 20.17 19.60 -0.53
N ILE A 81 19.23 18.67 -0.46
CA ILE A 81 18.49 18.16 -1.62
C ILE A 81 17.02 18.57 -1.54
N THR A 82 16.39 18.76 -2.70
CA THR A 82 14.94 19.01 -2.79
C THR A 82 14.22 17.84 -3.45
N VAL A 83 13.14 17.39 -2.83
CA VAL A 83 12.37 16.23 -3.26
C VAL A 83 10.87 16.53 -3.23
N LYS A 84 10.14 15.94 -4.18
CA LYS A 84 8.67 15.85 -4.12
C LYS A 84 8.30 14.52 -3.48
N VAL A 85 7.27 14.55 -2.64
CA VAL A 85 6.85 13.38 -1.86
C VAL A 85 5.52 12.85 -2.38
N TYR A 86 5.44 11.54 -2.52
CA TYR A 86 4.27 10.83 -2.99
C TYR A 86 4.00 9.61 -2.12
N PHE A 87 2.73 9.27 -1.95
CA PHE A 87 2.29 8.01 -1.37
C PHE A 87 1.76 7.09 -2.47
N LYS A 88 2.21 5.83 -2.46
CA LYS A 88 1.56 4.76 -3.23
C LYS A 88 0.34 4.22 -2.48
N ASP A 89 0.45 4.18 -1.16
CA ASP A 89 -0.58 3.92 -0.16
C ASP A 89 -0.01 4.27 1.24
N ASP A 90 -0.74 3.91 2.29
CA ASP A 90 -0.47 4.34 3.67
C ASP A 90 0.88 3.86 4.23
N ASP A 91 1.48 2.80 3.68
CA ASP A 91 2.78 2.28 4.13
C ASP A 91 3.90 2.40 3.10
N VAL A 92 3.64 3.00 1.93
CA VAL A 92 4.64 3.13 0.87
C VAL A 92 4.78 4.57 0.43
N LEU A 93 5.95 5.12 0.71
CA LEU A 93 6.33 6.51 0.46
C LEU A 93 7.42 6.58 -0.61
N VAL A 94 7.31 7.56 -1.51
CA VAL A 94 8.27 7.80 -2.60
C VAL A 94 8.75 9.24 -2.55
N LEU A 95 10.06 9.43 -2.43
CA LEU A 95 10.72 10.73 -2.55
C LEU A 95 11.35 10.83 -3.94
N ASN A 96 10.80 11.70 -4.78
CA ASN A 96 11.32 11.94 -6.12
C ASN A 96 12.25 13.16 -6.13
N HIS A 97 13.51 12.97 -6.54
CA HIS A 97 14.48 14.04 -6.58
C HIS A 97 14.16 15.03 -7.71
N GLN A 98 14.05 16.33 -7.42
CA GLN A 98 13.61 17.30 -8.44
C GLN A 98 14.63 17.51 -9.58
N ASN A 99 15.92 17.27 -9.31
CA ASN A 99 16.99 17.54 -10.27
C ASN A 99 17.69 16.28 -10.82
N LYS A 100 17.18 15.07 -10.51
CA LYS A 100 17.81 13.80 -10.91
C LYS A 100 16.70 12.79 -11.22
N GLU A 101 16.85 11.97 -12.24
CA GLU A 101 15.96 10.82 -12.51
C GLU A 101 16.23 9.68 -11.53
N LYS A 102 16.07 9.96 -10.24
CA LYS A 102 16.24 9.03 -9.14
C LYS A 102 15.15 9.30 -8.10
N PHE A 103 14.53 8.24 -7.62
CA PHE A 103 13.62 8.30 -6.49
C PHE A 103 14.10 7.37 -5.39
N ALA A 104 13.72 7.69 -4.16
CA ALA A 104 13.88 6.82 -3.01
C ALA A 104 12.51 6.27 -2.61
N LEU A 105 12.42 4.96 -2.47
CA LEU A 105 11.23 4.22 -2.04
C LEU A 105 11.42 3.83 -0.58
N PHE A 106 10.39 4.11 0.21
CA PHE A 106 10.37 3.80 1.63
C PHE A 106 9.14 2.96 1.97
N ILE A 107 9.32 2.07 2.94
CA ILE A 107 8.24 1.28 3.53
C ILE A 107 8.12 1.65 5.00
N ASN A 108 6.89 1.95 5.44
CA ASN A 108 6.58 2.18 6.84
C ASN A 108 6.65 0.85 7.59
N THR A 109 7.49 0.75 8.62
CA THR A 109 7.62 -0.44 9.47
C THR A 109 7.11 -0.23 10.88
N THR A 110 6.55 0.94 11.21
CA THR A 110 6.17 1.34 12.58
C THR A 110 5.29 0.31 13.29
N ASN A 111 4.34 -0.27 12.57
CA ASN A 111 3.37 -1.23 13.12
C ASN A 111 3.66 -2.68 12.72
N TYR A 112 4.78 -2.94 12.04
CA TYR A 112 5.10 -4.27 11.53
C TYR A 112 6.14 -4.93 12.43
N THR A 113 5.85 -6.15 12.89
CA THR A 113 6.78 -6.94 13.70
C THR A 113 7.85 -7.64 12.87
N GLN A 114 7.68 -7.67 11.54
CA GLN A 114 8.61 -8.32 10.63
C GLN A 114 9.69 -7.33 10.21
N ASP A 115 10.93 -7.67 10.52
CA ASP A 115 12.08 -6.89 10.10
C ASP A 115 12.28 -6.98 8.59
N LEU A 116 12.34 -5.82 7.92
CA LEU A 116 12.78 -5.71 6.54
C LEU A 116 14.30 -5.59 6.54
N GLU A 117 15.01 -6.69 6.31
CA GLU A 117 16.48 -6.69 6.25
C GLU A 117 17.03 -6.92 4.84
N THR A 118 16.29 -7.67 4.01
CA THR A 118 16.74 -8.11 2.69
C THR A 118 15.75 -7.73 1.59
N VAL A 119 16.21 -7.84 0.34
CA VAL A 119 15.36 -7.66 -0.85
C VAL A 119 14.26 -8.72 -0.88
N GLU A 120 14.55 -9.93 -0.42
CA GLU A 120 13.61 -11.04 -0.30
C GLU A 120 12.49 -10.71 0.71
N ASP A 121 12.83 -10.12 1.86
CA ASP A 121 11.85 -9.69 2.86
C ASP A 121 10.90 -8.64 2.29
N ILE A 122 11.43 -7.67 1.55
CA ILE A 122 10.61 -6.64 0.89
C ILE A 122 9.71 -7.26 -0.17
N LYS A 123 10.22 -8.17 -1.01
CA LYS A 123 9.41 -8.85 -2.02
C LYS A 123 8.27 -9.62 -1.36
N LEU A 124 8.56 -10.33 -0.28
CA LEU A 124 7.55 -11.06 0.47
C LEU A 124 6.52 -10.11 1.08
N PHE A 125 6.98 -9.06 1.77
CA PHE A 125 6.13 -8.04 2.37
C PHE A 125 5.17 -7.39 1.35
N LEU A 126 5.70 -6.90 0.22
CA LEU A 126 4.89 -6.27 -0.82
C LEU A 126 3.93 -7.29 -1.44
N LYS A 127 4.38 -8.51 -1.69
CA LYS A 127 3.53 -9.58 -2.22
C LYS A 127 2.38 -9.89 -1.25
N GLU A 128 2.65 -10.05 0.03
CA GLU A 128 1.63 -10.36 1.04
C GLU A 128 0.69 -9.19 1.24
N LYS A 129 1.20 -7.97 1.39
CA LYS A 129 0.40 -6.74 1.51
C LYS A 129 -0.54 -6.55 0.32
N TYR A 130 -0.03 -6.63 -0.90
CA TYR A 130 -0.88 -6.40 -2.09
C TYR A 130 -1.74 -7.61 -2.42
N LYS A 131 -1.32 -8.83 -2.06
CA LYS A 131 -2.22 -9.99 -2.09
C LYS A 131 -3.38 -9.76 -1.13
N GLN A 132 -3.12 -9.40 0.13
CA GLN A 132 -4.16 -9.07 1.11
C GLN A 132 -5.03 -7.90 0.65
N LYS A 133 -4.47 -6.87 0.02
CA LYS A 133 -5.27 -5.75 -0.50
C LYS A 133 -6.21 -6.19 -1.63
N VAL A 134 -5.74 -7.07 -2.52
CA VAL A 134 -6.59 -7.68 -3.55
C VAL A 134 -7.62 -8.61 -2.90
N THR A 135 -7.23 -9.44 -1.95
CA THR A 135 -8.15 -10.32 -1.22
C THR A 135 -9.19 -9.50 -0.45
N ASN A 136 -8.82 -8.40 0.21
CA ASN A 136 -9.72 -7.49 0.92
C ASN A 136 -10.65 -6.74 -0.03
N LEU A 137 -10.14 -6.29 -1.18
CA LEU A 137 -10.99 -5.72 -2.24
C LEU A 137 -11.98 -6.75 -2.78
N ILE A 138 -11.60 -8.03 -2.86
CA ILE A 138 -12.49 -9.15 -3.21
C ILE A 138 -13.46 -9.47 -2.06
N TYR A 139 -13.04 -9.34 -0.80
CA TYR A 139 -13.89 -9.55 0.39
C TYR A 139 -14.99 -8.50 0.48
N ASP A 140 -14.68 -7.23 0.18
CA ASP A 140 -15.66 -6.15 0.16
C ASP A 140 -16.52 -6.15 -1.12
N HIS A 141 -16.12 -6.95 -2.12
CA HIS A 141 -16.84 -7.04 -3.38
C HIS A 141 -18.10 -7.87 -3.21
N GLU A 142 -19.21 -7.31 -3.66
CA GLU A 142 -20.51 -7.93 -3.49
C GLU A 142 -21.03 -8.58 -4.77
N PHE A 143 -21.75 -9.68 -4.58
CA PHE A 143 -22.32 -10.50 -5.63
C PHE A 143 -23.81 -10.73 -5.39
N TYR A 144 -24.56 -10.83 -6.48
CA TYR A 144 -25.92 -11.38 -6.45
C TYR A 144 -25.88 -12.85 -6.82
N TYR A 145 -26.53 -13.72 -6.05
CA TYR A 145 -26.74 -15.12 -6.44
C TYR A 145 -28.16 -15.37 -6.92
N ILE A 146 -28.33 -16.33 -7.83
CA ILE A 146 -29.64 -16.76 -8.30
C ILE A 146 -29.94 -18.18 -7.82
N GLU A 147 -31.12 -18.35 -7.22
CA GLU A 147 -31.64 -19.65 -6.81
C GLU A 147 -33.15 -19.70 -7.09
N LYS A 148 -33.63 -20.81 -7.65
CA LYS A 148 -35.07 -21.01 -7.97
C LYS A 148 -35.64 -19.84 -8.78
N SER A 149 -34.87 -19.34 -9.74
CA SER A 149 -35.20 -18.20 -10.62
C SER A 149 -35.46 -16.88 -9.89
N LYS A 150 -34.98 -16.73 -8.65
CA LYS A 150 -35.00 -15.48 -7.90
C LYS A 150 -33.58 -15.05 -7.57
N GLU A 151 -33.33 -13.76 -7.71
CA GLU A 151 -32.05 -13.14 -7.38
C GLU A 151 -32.04 -12.69 -5.93
N PHE A 152 -30.90 -12.85 -5.27
CA PHE A 152 -30.68 -12.52 -3.88
C PHE A 152 -29.30 -11.87 -3.71
N GLY A 153 -29.24 -10.78 -2.96
CA GLY A 153 -28.02 -10.02 -2.73
C GLY A 153 -28.31 -8.53 -2.57
N PRO A 154 -27.26 -7.70 -2.58
CA PRO A 154 -25.85 -8.08 -2.73
C PRO A 154 -25.29 -8.78 -1.46
N PHE A 155 -24.29 -9.65 -1.62
CA PHE A 155 -23.58 -10.33 -0.52
C PHE A 155 -22.09 -10.43 -0.80
N THR A 156 -21.26 -10.39 0.24
CA THR A 156 -19.81 -10.64 0.10
C THR A 156 -19.49 -12.13 -0.06
N VAL A 157 -18.26 -12.44 -0.50
CA VAL A 157 -17.79 -13.84 -0.58
C VAL A 157 -17.83 -14.54 0.78
N GLU A 158 -17.56 -13.81 1.88
CA GLU A 158 -17.62 -14.35 3.24
C GLU A 158 -19.06 -14.71 3.65
N GLU A 159 -20.02 -13.83 3.36
CA GLU A 159 -21.44 -14.09 3.64
C GLU A 159 -21.98 -15.27 2.84
N LEU A 160 -21.60 -15.37 1.55
CA LEU A 160 -21.94 -16.51 0.70
C LEU A 160 -21.31 -17.82 1.23
N SER A 161 -20.03 -17.78 1.62
CA SER A 161 -19.34 -18.92 2.26
C SER A 161 -20.04 -19.37 3.53
N ASN A 162 -20.45 -18.43 4.39
CA ASN A 162 -21.19 -18.72 5.61
C ASN A 162 -22.58 -19.30 5.35
N LYS A 163 -23.31 -18.81 4.32
CA LYS A 163 -24.60 -19.37 3.91
C LYS A 163 -24.45 -20.80 3.36
N VAL A 164 -23.39 -21.08 2.60
CA VAL A 164 -23.06 -22.42 2.10
C VAL A 164 -22.72 -23.37 3.25
N LYS A 165 -21.87 -22.95 4.20
CA LYS A 165 -21.50 -23.75 5.39
C LYS A 165 -22.71 -24.09 6.28
N LYS A 166 -23.70 -23.19 6.34
CA LYS A 166 -24.97 -23.39 7.05
C LYS A 166 -26.02 -24.14 6.23
N GLU A 167 -25.66 -24.62 5.03
CA GLU A 167 -26.55 -25.33 4.10
C GLU A 167 -27.81 -24.52 3.68
N HIS A 168 -27.77 -23.19 3.80
CA HIS A 168 -28.87 -22.33 3.39
C HIS A 168 -28.95 -22.15 1.87
N ILE A 169 -27.81 -22.25 1.19
CA ILE A 169 -27.69 -22.11 -0.27
C ILE A 169 -26.67 -23.13 -0.79
N SER A 170 -26.81 -23.54 -2.05
CA SER A 170 -25.84 -24.44 -2.70
C SER A 170 -24.56 -23.69 -3.11
N ALA A 171 -23.40 -24.31 -2.88
CA ALA A 171 -22.11 -23.81 -3.41
C ALA A 171 -22.09 -23.72 -4.95
N TYR A 172 -23.01 -24.42 -5.62
CA TYR A 172 -23.12 -24.42 -7.08
C TYR A 172 -24.10 -23.37 -7.62
N CYS A 173 -24.70 -22.54 -6.76
CA CYS A 173 -25.49 -21.40 -7.22
C CYS A 173 -24.62 -20.46 -8.06
N PHE A 174 -25.22 -19.93 -9.13
CA PHE A 174 -24.57 -18.95 -9.96
C PHE A 174 -24.60 -17.57 -9.31
N VAL A 175 -23.51 -16.84 -9.47
CA VAL A 175 -23.32 -15.48 -9.00
C VAL A 175 -22.97 -14.56 -10.16
N ARG A 176 -23.40 -13.31 -10.06
CA ARG A 176 -22.93 -12.20 -10.89
C ARG A 176 -22.37 -11.10 -10.00
N ASP A 177 -21.43 -10.36 -10.56
CA ASP A 177 -20.90 -9.13 -9.99
C ASP A 177 -22.01 -8.09 -9.79
N VAL A 178 -21.96 -7.30 -8.72
CA VAL A 178 -22.89 -6.16 -8.50
C VAL A 178 -22.88 -5.17 -9.67
N ASN A 179 -21.75 -5.01 -10.35
CA ASN A 179 -21.56 -4.14 -11.52
C ASN A 179 -21.89 -4.83 -12.85
N ALA A 180 -22.14 -6.14 -12.86
CA ALA A 180 -22.55 -6.85 -14.07
C ALA A 180 -24.04 -6.66 -14.33
N TYR A 181 -24.39 -6.35 -15.57
CA TYR A 181 -25.78 -6.16 -16.00
C TYR A 181 -26.61 -7.45 -15.93
N ASP A 182 -25.98 -8.61 -16.16
CA ASP A 182 -26.65 -9.91 -16.18
C ASP A 182 -25.72 -11.06 -15.73
N TYR A 183 -26.22 -12.30 -15.84
CA TYR A 183 -25.49 -13.54 -15.53
C TYR A 183 -24.74 -14.14 -16.74
N SER A 184 -24.45 -13.35 -17.78
CA SER A 184 -23.70 -13.81 -18.94
C SER A 184 -22.28 -14.22 -18.56
N ASN A 185 -21.66 -13.49 -17.62
CA ASN A 185 -20.33 -13.76 -17.06
C ASN A 185 -20.41 -14.46 -15.68
N ARG A 186 -21.43 -15.29 -15.47
CA ARG A 186 -21.67 -15.91 -14.16
C ARG A 186 -20.53 -16.84 -13.72
N LEU A 187 -20.20 -16.76 -12.45
CA LEU A 187 -19.36 -17.73 -11.73
C LEU A 187 -20.24 -18.58 -10.81
N ARG A 188 -19.70 -19.62 -10.18
CA ARG A 188 -20.38 -20.30 -9.07
C ARG A 188 -19.84 -19.77 -7.74
N ILE A 189 -20.65 -19.85 -6.68
CA ILE A 189 -20.20 -19.52 -5.33
C ILE A 189 -18.93 -20.31 -4.97
N PHE A 190 -18.86 -21.58 -5.37
CA PHE A 190 -17.69 -22.43 -5.20
C PHE A 190 -16.41 -21.84 -5.84
N ASP A 191 -16.53 -21.26 -7.04
CA ASP A 191 -15.39 -20.69 -7.74
C ASP A 191 -14.86 -19.45 -6.99
N LEU A 192 -15.75 -18.66 -6.36
CA LEU A 192 -15.36 -17.55 -5.48
C LEU A 192 -14.69 -18.03 -4.19
N ILE A 193 -15.24 -19.07 -3.54
CA ILE A 193 -14.71 -19.59 -2.27
C ILE A 193 -13.34 -20.23 -2.45
N LYS A 194 -13.05 -20.83 -3.61
CA LYS A 194 -11.77 -21.51 -3.87
C LYS A 194 -10.58 -20.55 -4.01
N GLU A 195 -10.85 -19.30 -4.38
CA GLU A 195 -9.82 -18.25 -4.52
C GLU A 195 -9.53 -17.52 -3.19
N LEU A 196 -10.22 -17.89 -2.10
CA LEU A 196 -9.90 -17.51 -0.72
C LEU A 196 -8.67 -18.29 -0.20
#